data_AF-A0A8J7TBU5-F1
#
_entry.id   AF-A0A8J7TBU5-F1
#
_cell.length_a   1.000
_cell.length_b   1.000
_cell.length_c   1.000
_cell.angle_alpha   90.00
_cell.angle_beta   90.00
_cell.angle_gamma   90.00
#
_symmetry.space_group_name_H-M   'P 1'
#
loop_
_entity.id
_entity.type
_entity.pdbx_description
1 polymer ?
#
loop_
_entity_poly.entity_id
_entity_poly.type
_entity_poly.pdbx_seq_one_letter_code
_entity_poly.pdbx_strand_id
1 'polypeptide(L)'
;MSQCPEGVSVSSGQCPEGVSVLAGQCPEGVSVSVSQCPEGVSVSVSHCPEGVSVSAGQCPEGVSVSAGQCPEGVSVSVSQFPEGVSVSAGQCPEGVSVSAGQCPEGVSVSVSQCPEGVSVSAGQCPEGVSVSVSQCPEGVSVSVSQCPEGVSVSVSQCPEGVSVSVSHCPEGVSVSAGQCPEGVSVSAGQCQCITLAIHN
;
A
#
# COMPACT_ATOMS: atom_id res chain seq x y z
N MET A 1 -14.41 21.51 4.10
CA MET A 1 -13.24 21.23 3.24
C MET A 1 -12.19 22.27 3.59
N SER A 2 -11.24 21.92 4.45
CA SER A 2 -10.12 22.77 4.88
C SER A 2 -9.00 22.73 3.84
N GLN A 3 -8.35 23.87 3.60
CA GLN A 3 -7.10 23.98 2.83
C GLN A 3 -5.92 24.00 3.80
N CYS A 4 -4.82 23.32 3.45
CA CYS A 4 -3.53 23.36 4.15
C CYS A 4 -2.57 24.20 3.31
N PRO A 5 -2.47 25.52 3.53
CA PRO A 5 -1.74 26.42 2.64
C PRO A 5 -0.23 26.14 2.55
N GLU A 6 0.38 25.54 3.57
CA GLU A 6 1.83 25.28 3.63
C GLU A 6 2.18 23.78 3.70
N GLY A 7 1.25 22.89 3.32
CA GLY A 7 1.41 21.44 3.48
C GLY A 7 1.35 21.00 4.94
N VAL A 8 1.51 19.70 5.18
CA VAL A 8 1.51 19.14 6.55
C VAL A 8 2.78 18.34 6.76
N SER A 9 3.60 18.77 7.72
CA SER A 9 4.81 18.07 8.13
C SER A 9 4.74 17.73 9.62
N VAL A 10 4.67 16.45 9.95
CA VAL A 10 4.72 15.95 11.33
C VAL A 10 6.00 15.14 11.49
N SER A 11 6.87 15.55 12.41
CA SER A 11 8.07 14.79 12.79
C SER A 11 8.13 14.66 14.30
N SER A 12 8.04 13.43 14.83
CA SER A 12 8.09 13.20 16.27
C SER A 12 8.78 11.88 16.64
N GLY A 13 9.54 11.91 17.73
CA GLY A 13 10.06 10.69 18.36
C GLY A 13 8.95 9.87 19.03
N GLN A 14 8.05 10.54 19.74
CA GLN A 14 6.93 9.92 20.45
C GLN A 14 5.69 10.78 20.25
N CYS A 15 4.61 10.16 19.81
CA CYS A 15 3.31 10.78 19.63
C CYS A 15 2.28 10.02 20.48
N PRO A 16 1.94 10.52 21.69
CA PRO A 16 1.09 9.77 22.62
C PRO A 16 -0.37 9.65 22.17
N GLU A 17 -0.88 10.59 21.37
CA GLU A 17 -2.31 10.66 20.99
C GLU A 17 -2.61 10.29 19.52
N GLY A 18 -1.63 9.75 18.78
CA GLY A 18 -1.86 9.44 17.36
C GLY A 18 -1.61 10.62 16.44
N VAL A 19 -1.41 10.35 15.16
CA VAL A 19 -1.33 11.40 14.13
C VAL A 19 -2.55 11.30 13.23
N SER A 20 -3.35 12.36 13.17
CA SER A 20 -4.50 12.46 12.27
C SER A 20 -4.39 13.70 11.39
N VAL A 21 -4.33 13.50 10.07
CA VAL A 21 -4.31 14.59 9.07
C VAL A 21 -5.56 14.48 8.20
N LEU A 22 -6.40 15.51 8.22
CA LEU A 22 -7.61 15.61 7.40
C LEU A 22 -7.60 16.89 6.57
N ALA A 23 -7.51 16.75 5.25
CA ALA A 23 -7.35 17.86 4.33
C ALA A 23 -8.21 17.73 3.07
N GLY A 24 -8.82 18.84 2.65
CA GLY A 24 -9.38 18.95 1.31
C GLY A 24 -8.25 19.09 0.29
N GLN A 25 -7.51 20.20 0.38
CA GLN A 25 -6.41 20.50 -0.53
C GLN A 25 -5.13 20.79 0.27
N CYS A 26 -4.06 20.06 -0.01
CA CYS A 26 -2.72 20.31 0.51
C CYS A 26 -1.76 20.43 -0.69
N PRO A 27 -1.55 21.63 -1.25
CA PRO A 27 -0.67 21.85 -2.40
C PRO A 27 0.76 21.34 -2.16
N GLU A 28 1.34 21.65 -1.00
CA GLU A 28 2.74 21.32 -0.64
C GLU A 28 2.92 19.91 -0.04
N GLY A 29 1.93 19.02 -0.18
CA GLY A 29 2.09 17.63 0.24
C GLY A 29 1.78 17.35 1.71
N VAL A 30 1.85 16.06 2.07
CA VAL A 30 1.76 15.59 3.46
C VAL A 30 2.92 14.65 3.76
N SER A 31 3.67 14.95 4.82
CA SER A 31 4.76 14.13 5.35
C SER A 31 4.56 13.85 6.83
N VAL A 32 4.46 12.57 7.20
CA VAL A 32 4.39 12.12 8.60
C VAL A 32 5.56 11.20 8.89
N SER A 33 6.34 11.51 9.91
CA SER A 33 7.48 10.72 10.38
C SER A 33 7.41 10.55 11.89
N VAL A 34 7.08 9.34 12.35
CA VAL A 34 6.94 9.03 13.79
C VAL A 34 7.67 7.76 14.17
N SER A 35 8.50 7.78 15.22
CA SER A 35 9.14 6.54 15.70
C SER A 35 8.25 5.71 16.62
N GLN A 36 7.43 6.35 17.47
CA GLN A 36 6.47 5.67 18.35
C GLN A 36 5.14 6.42 18.35
N CYS A 37 4.05 5.74 18.03
CA CYS A 37 2.71 6.31 18.00
C CYS A 37 1.70 5.24 18.46
N PRO A 38 1.32 5.18 19.75
CA PRO A 38 0.42 4.14 20.27
C PRO A 38 -0.89 4.07 19.49
N GLU A 39 -1.48 5.23 19.25
CA GLU A 39 -2.80 5.42 18.61
C GLU A 39 -2.77 5.44 17.07
N GLY A 40 -1.65 5.04 16.45
CA GLY A 40 -1.59 4.91 14.99
C GLY A 40 -1.42 6.22 14.20
N VAL A 41 -1.45 6.09 12.87
CA VAL A 41 -1.34 7.21 11.93
C VAL A 41 -2.47 7.13 10.90
N SER A 42 -3.24 8.21 10.78
CA SER A 42 -4.32 8.35 9.79
C SER A 42 -4.12 9.61 8.95
N VAL A 43 -4.05 9.45 7.64
CA VAL A 43 -3.95 10.57 6.67
C VAL A 43 -5.08 10.45 5.66
N SER A 44 -5.91 11.48 5.54
CA SER A 44 -6.94 11.59 4.48
C SER A 44 -6.84 12.93 3.77
N VAL A 45 -6.53 12.89 2.46
CA VAL A 45 -6.36 14.07 1.63
C VAL A 45 -7.11 13.90 0.31
N SER A 46 -7.98 14.84 -0.06
CA SER A 46 -8.69 14.73 -1.35
C SER A 46 -7.84 15.17 -2.55
N HIS A 47 -6.97 16.17 -2.39
CA HIS A 47 -6.07 16.63 -3.44
C HIS A 47 -4.71 17.06 -2.87
N CYS A 48 -3.65 16.37 -3.28
CA CYS A 48 -2.28 16.54 -2.80
C CYS A 48 -1.29 16.46 -3.97
N PRO A 49 -0.99 17.57 -4.67
CA PRO A 49 -0.08 17.60 -5.82
C PRO A 49 1.25 16.93 -5.51
N GLU A 50 1.92 17.39 -4.44
CA GLU A 50 3.24 16.92 -3.98
C GLU A 50 3.18 15.59 -3.20
N GLY A 51 2.06 14.87 -3.28
CA GLY A 51 1.96 13.51 -2.77
C GLY A 51 1.83 13.37 -1.24
N VAL A 52 1.83 12.12 -0.79
CA VAL A 52 1.69 11.74 0.62
C VAL A 52 2.77 10.75 1.01
N SER A 53 3.52 11.06 2.07
CA SER A 53 4.55 10.20 2.63
C SER A 53 4.30 9.93 4.12
N VAL A 54 4.25 8.65 4.51
CA VAL A 54 4.13 8.23 5.90
C VAL A 54 5.27 7.26 6.24
N SER A 55 6.06 7.62 7.24
CA SER A 55 7.12 6.79 7.82
C SER A 55 6.85 6.56 9.30
N ALA A 56 6.67 5.30 9.70
CA ALA A 56 6.27 4.97 11.05
C ALA A 56 7.08 3.78 11.61
N GLY A 57 7.65 3.96 12.80
CA GLY A 57 8.49 2.95 13.47
C GLY A 57 7.66 1.89 14.21
N GLN A 58 6.99 2.31 15.28
CA GLN A 58 6.17 1.48 16.15
C GLN A 58 4.80 2.13 16.28
N CYS A 59 3.76 1.57 15.66
CA CYS A 59 2.38 1.95 15.97
C CYS A 59 1.48 0.73 16.15
N PRO A 60 1.05 0.44 17.39
CA PRO A 60 0.07 -0.58 17.73
C PRO A 60 -1.16 -0.59 16.82
N GLU A 61 -1.80 0.57 16.68
CA GLU A 61 -3.08 0.76 15.98
C GLU A 61 -2.95 0.97 14.45
N GLY A 62 -1.80 0.65 13.86
CA GLY A 62 -1.69 0.62 12.39
C GLY A 62 -1.44 1.97 11.70
N VAL A 63 -1.46 1.93 10.36
CA VAL A 63 -1.34 3.10 9.47
C VAL A 63 -2.43 3.05 8.40
N SER A 64 -3.17 4.14 8.27
CA SER A 64 -4.20 4.32 7.23
C SER A 64 -3.93 5.57 6.40
N VAL A 65 -3.86 5.42 5.07
CA VAL A 65 -3.71 6.52 4.12
C VAL A 65 -4.83 6.47 3.08
N SER A 66 -5.55 7.57 2.92
CA SER A 66 -6.58 7.77 1.90
C SER A 66 -6.28 9.02 1.08
N ALA A 67 -6.02 8.84 -0.21
CA ALA A 67 -5.63 9.88 -1.14
C ALA A 67 -6.57 9.93 -2.35
N GLY A 68 -7.21 11.08 -2.59
CA GLY A 68 -8.10 11.25 -3.75
C GLY A 68 -7.33 11.43 -5.06
N GLN A 69 -6.57 12.53 -5.16
CA GLN A 69 -5.69 12.86 -6.27
C GLN A 69 -4.31 13.17 -5.72
N CYS A 70 -3.30 12.37 -6.09
CA CYS A 70 -1.90 12.59 -5.70
C CYS A 70 -0.97 12.35 -6.91
N PRO A 71 -0.75 13.39 -7.75
CA PRO A 71 0.20 13.38 -8.85
C PRO A 71 1.54 12.73 -8.50
N GLU A 72 2.23 13.24 -7.48
CA GLU A 72 3.53 12.75 -7.00
C GLU A 72 3.44 11.46 -6.14
N GLY A 73 2.30 10.79 -6.14
CA GLY A 73 2.14 9.45 -5.58
C GLY A 73 1.93 9.38 -4.07
N VAL A 74 1.96 8.14 -3.57
CA VAL A 74 1.76 7.79 -2.15
C VAL A 74 2.81 6.80 -1.70
N SER A 75 3.53 7.11 -0.62
CA SER A 75 4.55 6.25 -0.03
C SER A 75 4.27 5.98 1.46
N VAL A 76 4.27 4.70 1.83
CA VAL A 76 4.06 4.26 3.21
C VAL A 76 5.16 3.28 3.62
N SER A 77 5.94 3.62 4.65
CA SER A 77 7.05 2.81 5.17
C SER A 77 6.91 2.58 6.66
N VAL A 78 6.87 1.31 7.06
CA VAL A 78 6.27 0.89 8.32
C VAL A 78 7.08 -0.28 8.91
N SER A 79 7.55 -0.18 10.15
CA SER A 79 8.47 -1.19 10.73
C SER A 79 7.78 -2.30 11.54
N GLN A 80 7.01 -1.98 12.58
CA GLN A 80 6.32 -2.96 13.45
C GLN A 80 4.94 -2.49 13.95
N PHE A 81 3.86 -3.15 13.50
CA PHE A 81 2.48 -2.68 13.67
C PHE A 81 1.54 -3.87 13.81
N PRO A 82 0.95 -4.12 14.99
CA PRO A 82 -0.13 -5.09 15.23
C PRO A 82 -1.30 -4.95 14.25
N GLU A 83 -1.95 -3.78 14.16
CA GLU A 83 -3.25 -3.63 13.50
C GLU A 83 -3.28 -3.44 11.98
N GLY A 84 -2.12 -3.41 11.29
CA GLY A 84 -2.09 -3.46 9.83
C GLY A 84 -1.71 -2.16 9.11
N VAL A 85 -1.63 -2.24 7.79
CA VAL A 85 -1.43 -1.08 6.89
C VAL A 85 -2.51 -1.05 5.82
N SER A 86 -3.21 0.08 5.71
CA SER A 86 -4.22 0.31 4.68
C SER A 86 -3.91 1.53 3.84
N VAL A 87 -3.86 1.36 2.51
CA VAL A 87 -3.67 2.46 1.55
C VAL A 87 -4.79 2.43 0.51
N SER A 88 -5.48 3.55 0.36
CA SER A 88 -6.50 3.77 -0.66
C SER A 88 -6.16 4.99 -1.50
N ALA A 89 -6.04 4.82 -2.80
CA ALA A 89 -5.69 5.88 -3.74
C ALA A 89 -6.67 5.94 -4.93
N GLY A 90 -7.16 7.14 -5.23
CA GLY A 90 -7.96 7.41 -6.42
C GLY A 90 -7.09 7.48 -7.67
N GLN A 91 -6.32 8.56 -7.79
CA GLN A 91 -5.45 8.83 -8.94
C GLN A 91 -4.03 9.14 -8.47
N CYS A 92 -3.07 8.27 -8.81
CA CYS A 92 -1.66 8.43 -8.48
C CYS A 92 -0.77 8.18 -9.71
N PRO A 93 -0.57 9.19 -10.57
CA PRO A 93 0.37 9.16 -11.69
C PRO A 93 1.72 8.51 -11.37
N GLU A 94 2.46 9.07 -10.41
CA GLU A 94 3.83 8.66 -10.03
C GLU A 94 3.87 7.43 -9.09
N GLY A 95 2.75 6.72 -8.93
CA GLY A 95 2.75 5.42 -8.28
C GLY A 95 2.30 5.38 -6.82
N VAL A 96 2.21 4.15 -6.31
CA VAL A 96 1.94 3.84 -4.89
C VAL A 96 2.95 2.81 -4.39
N SER A 97 3.62 3.12 -3.28
CA SER A 97 4.61 2.25 -2.65
C SER A 97 4.28 1.98 -1.19
N VAL A 98 4.24 0.70 -0.81
CA VAL A 98 4.04 0.25 0.58
C VAL A 98 5.14 -0.70 0.99
N SER A 99 5.81 -0.40 2.09
CA SER A 99 6.84 -1.25 2.71
C SER A 99 6.50 -1.50 4.17
N ALA A 100 6.28 -2.77 4.54
CA ALA A 100 5.93 -3.20 5.89
C ALA A 100 6.91 -4.26 6.41
N GLY A 101 7.50 -4.06 7.58
CA GLY A 101 8.40 -5.02 8.23
C GLY A 101 7.64 -6.19 8.89
N GLN A 102 6.93 -5.89 9.97
CA GLN A 102 6.09 -6.82 10.74
C GLN A 102 4.68 -6.25 10.84
N CYS A 103 3.70 -6.98 10.31
CA CYS A 103 2.32 -6.52 10.18
C CYS A 103 1.34 -7.69 10.43
N PRO A 104 1.05 -8.06 11.70
CA PRO A 104 0.17 -9.16 12.07
C PRO A 104 -1.17 -9.15 11.34
N GLU A 105 -1.91 -8.04 11.40
CA GLU A 105 -3.24 -7.87 10.78
C GLU A 105 -3.18 -7.54 9.27
N GLY A 106 -2.02 -7.71 8.63
CA GLY A 106 -1.90 -7.70 7.17
C GLY A 106 -1.75 -6.33 6.52
N VAL A 107 -1.70 -6.34 5.19
CA VAL A 107 -1.51 -5.15 4.33
C VAL A 107 -2.59 -5.12 3.26
N SER A 108 -3.28 -3.98 3.14
CA SER A 108 -4.31 -3.75 2.13
C SER A 108 -4.00 -2.52 1.28
N VAL A 109 -3.96 -2.70 -0.04
CA VAL A 109 -3.73 -1.61 -1.01
C VAL A 109 -4.83 -1.62 -2.07
N SER A 110 -5.52 -0.50 -2.22
CA SER A 110 -6.56 -0.29 -3.22
C SER A 110 -6.28 0.95 -4.06
N VAL A 111 -6.10 0.79 -5.38
CA VAL A 111 -5.78 1.90 -6.28
C VAL A 111 -6.71 1.90 -7.49
N SER A 112 -7.31 3.04 -7.81
CA SER A 112 -8.17 3.13 -8.99
C SER A 112 -7.35 3.33 -10.26
N GLN A 113 -6.45 4.32 -10.30
CA GLN A 113 -5.57 4.56 -11.46
C GLN A 113 -4.15 4.91 -11.01
N CYS A 114 -3.18 4.16 -11.56
CA CYS A 114 -1.77 4.27 -11.22
C CYS A 114 -0.89 4.04 -12.46
N PRO A 115 -0.68 5.06 -13.31
CA PRO A 115 0.19 5.00 -14.48
C PRO A 115 1.54 4.33 -14.21
N GLU A 116 2.32 4.82 -13.24
CA GLU A 116 3.68 4.37 -12.97
C GLU A 116 3.81 3.15 -12.04
N GLY A 117 2.69 2.52 -11.70
CA GLY A 117 2.70 1.23 -11.04
C GLY A 117 2.40 1.24 -9.54
N VAL A 118 2.24 0.04 -9.00
CA VAL A 118 2.00 -0.20 -7.57
C VAL A 118 3.01 -1.22 -7.06
N SER A 119 3.69 -0.89 -5.96
CA SER A 119 4.68 -1.75 -5.33
C SER A 119 4.33 -2.02 -3.86
N VAL A 120 4.26 -3.28 -3.47
CA VAL A 120 4.03 -3.71 -2.09
C VAL A 120 5.11 -4.69 -1.66
N SER A 121 5.80 -4.36 -0.57
CA SER A 121 6.82 -5.20 0.06
C SER A 121 6.47 -5.46 1.52
N ALA A 122 6.41 -6.74 1.90
CA ALA A 122 6.10 -7.16 3.26
C ALA A 122 7.08 -8.22 3.78
N GLY A 123 7.58 -8.03 5.00
CA GLY A 123 8.39 -9.01 5.71
C GLY A 123 7.52 -10.15 6.25
N GLN A 124 6.76 -9.88 7.31
CA GLN A 124 5.90 -10.83 7.99
C GLN A 124 4.47 -10.31 8.07
N CYS A 125 3.54 -11.01 7.42
CA CYS A 125 2.10 -10.69 7.40
C CYS A 125 1.25 -11.95 7.66
N PRO A 126 1.07 -12.36 8.93
CA PRO A 126 0.17 -13.42 9.36
C PRO A 126 -1.18 -13.43 8.65
N GLU A 127 -1.95 -12.34 8.77
CA GLU A 127 -3.34 -12.20 8.27
C GLU A 127 -3.43 -11.77 6.79
N GLY A 128 -2.34 -11.90 6.04
CA GLY A 128 -2.40 -11.77 4.59
C GLY A 128 -1.93 -10.44 3.98
N VAL A 129 -1.87 -10.43 2.65
CA VAL A 129 -1.64 -9.22 1.84
C VAL A 129 -2.67 -9.17 0.72
N SER A 130 -3.37 -8.05 0.59
CA SER A 130 -4.39 -7.82 -0.43
C SER A 130 -4.07 -6.58 -1.26
N VAL A 131 -3.99 -6.75 -2.59
CA VAL A 131 -3.75 -5.66 -3.54
C VAL A 131 -4.83 -5.67 -4.61
N SER A 132 -5.52 -4.55 -4.77
CA SER A 132 -6.55 -4.35 -5.79
C SER A 132 -6.24 -3.10 -6.62
N VAL A 133 -6.07 -3.27 -7.94
CA VAL A 133 -5.77 -2.16 -8.85
C VAL A 133 -6.69 -2.19 -10.07
N SER A 134 -7.36 -1.07 -10.38
CA SER A 134 -8.23 -1.04 -11.56
C SER A 134 -7.44 -0.80 -12.84
N GLN A 135 -6.56 0.21 -12.88
CA GLN A 135 -5.73 0.52 -14.05
C GLN A 135 -4.28 0.80 -13.67
N CYS A 136 -3.35 0.04 -14.24
CA CYS A 136 -1.93 0.10 -13.94
C CYS A 136 -1.06 -0.20 -15.19
N PRO A 137 -0.86 0.77 -16.09
CA PRO A 137 -0.02 0.65 -17.28
C PRO A 137 1.33 -0.03 -17.03
N GLU A 138 2.15 0.51 -16.13
CA GLU A 138 3.51 0.04 -15.79
C GLU A 138 3.52 -1.14 -14.80
N GLY A 139 2.34 -1.72 -14.51
CA GLY A 139 2.22 -2.97 -13.80
C GLY A 139 2.20 -2.90 -12.26
N VAL A 140 2.12 -4.08 -11.66
CA VAL A 140 1.97 -4.26 -10.20
C VAL A 140 2.99 -5.27 -9.69
N SER A 141 3.71 -4.92 -8.62
CA SER A 141 4.71 -5.77 -7.99
C SER A 141 4.39 -6.02 -6.51
N VAL A 142 4.33 -7.28 -6.11
CA VAL A 142 4.09 -7.69 -4.72
C VAL A 142 5.17 -8.67 -4.27
N SER A 143 5.86 -8.36 -3.18
CA SER A 143 6.91 -9.20 -2.60
C SER A 143 6.65 -9.45 -1.11
N VAL A 144 6.48 -10.71 -0.71
CA VAL A 144 6.17 -11.08 0.67
C VAL A 144 7.09 -12.21 1.15
N SER A 145 7.72 -12.04 2.31
CA SER A 145 8.62 -13.08 2.83
C SER A 145 7.85 -14.20 3.56
N GLN A 146 6.92 -13.86 4.45
CA GLN A 146 6.10 -14.84 5.17
C GLN A 146 4.66 -14.34 5.33
N CYS A 147 3.72 -15.19 4.92
CA CYS A 147 2.31 -14.86 4.88
C CYS A 147 1.42 -16.11 5.04
N PRO A 148 1.22 -16.60 6.28
CA PRO A 148 0.34 -17.71 6.63
C PRO A 148 -0.98 -17.75 5.87
N GLU A 149 -1.78 -16.68 5.96
CA GLU A 149 -3.13 -16.58 5.35
C GLU A 149 -3.12 -16.17 3.87
N GLY A 150 -1.94 -16.00 3.30
CA GLY A 150 -1.77 -15.90 1.86
C GLY A 150 -1.87 -14.50 1.26
N VAL A 151 -1.69 -14.45 -0.05
CA VAL A 151 -1.55 -13.21 -0.81
C VAL A 151 -2.58 -13.17 -1.93
N SER A 152 -3.36 -12.10 -2.00
CA SER A 152 -4.38 -11.88 -3.02
C SER A 152 -4.07 -10.62 -3.83
N VAL A 153 -3.96 -10.77 -5.16
CA VAL A 153 -3.72 -9.66 -6.09
C VAL A 153 -4.78 -9.67 -7.18
N SER A 154 -5.48 -8.55 -7.34
CA SER A 154 -6.51 -8.36 -8.37
C SER A 154 -6.19 -7.11 -9.19
N VAL A 155 -5.97 -7.27 -10.49
CA VAL A 155 -5.65 -6.15 -11.40
C VAL A 155 -6.56 -6.21 -12.61
N SER A 156 -7.30 -5.13 -12.95
CA SER A 156 -8.24 -5.18 -14.09
C SER A 156 -7.60 -4.87 -15.44
N GLN A 157 -6.66 -3.91 -15.49
CA GLN A 157 -5.94 -3.53 -16.71
C GLN A 157 -4.46 -3.28 -16.38
N CYS A 158 -3.57 -4.06 -16.96
CA CYS A 158 -2.13 -3.95 -16.76
C CYS A 158 -1.30 -4.38 -17.98
N PRO A 159 -1.11 -3.49 -18.97
CA PRO A 159 -0.22 -3.67 -20.11
C PRO A 159 1.09 -4.38 -19.78
N GLU A 160 1.85 -3.86 -18.81
CA GLU A 160 3.18 -4.38 -18.44
C GLU A 160 3.16 -5.54 -17.43
N GLY A 161 1.96 -5.97 -17.01
CA GLY A 161 1.76 -7.21 -16.27
C GLY A 161 1.79 -7.09 -14.74
N VAL A 162 1.77 -8.26 -14.09
CA VAL A 162 1.75 -8.40 -12.62
C VAL A 162 2.85 -9.37 -12.19
N SER A 163 3.63 -8.98 -11.19
CA SER A 163 4.66 -9.82 -10.58
C SER A 163 4.37 -10.04 -9.09
N VAL A 164 4.26 -11.29 -8.68
CA VAL A 164 4.05 -11.67 -7.27
C VAL A 164 5.11 -12.68 -6.82
N SER A 165 5.85 -12.34 -5.78
CA SER A 165 6.88 -13.19 -5.17
C SER A 165 6.57 -13.45 -3.70
N VAL A 166 6.36 -14.70 -3.31
CA VAL A 166 6.05 -15.08 -1.93
C VAL A 166 6.95 -16.23 -1.49
N SER A 167 7.72 -16.06 -0.40
CA SER A 167 8.65 -17.12 0.02
C SER A 167 7.94 -18.22 0.82
N HIS A 168 7.03 -17.87 1.73
CA HIS A 168 6.31 -18.83 2.58
C HIS A 168 4.84 -18.41 2.73
N CYS A 169 3.91 -19.21 2.22
CA CYS A 169 2.47 -18.97 2.37
C CYS A 169 1.64 -20.26 2.35
N PRO A 170 1.47 -20.92 3.51
CA PRO A 170 0.64 -22.10 3.65
C PRO A 170 -0.70 -22.04 2.93
N GLU A 171 -1.50 -20.98 3.11
CA GLU A 171 -2.82 -20.91 2.47
C GLU A 171 -2.78 -20.61 0.97
N GLY A 172 -1.73 -19.93 0.49
CA GLY A 172 -1.43 -19.82 -0.93
C GLY A 172 -1.36 -18.40 -1.49
N VAL A 173 -1.26 -18.33 -2.82
CA VAL A 173 -1.25 -17.07 -3.59
C VAL A 173 -2.38 -17.11 -4.61
N SER A 174 -3.20 -16.07 -4.66
CA SER A 174 -4.24 -15.89 -5.66
C SER A 174 -3.99 -14.62 -6.47
N VAL A 175 -3.86 -14.74 -7.79
CA VAL A 175 -3.71 -13.61 -8.71
C VAL A 175 -4.79 -13.65 -9.77
N SER A 176 -5.56 -12.56 -9.86
CA SER A 176 -6.53 -12.31 -10.92
C SER A 176 -6.09 -11.10 -11.71
N ALA A 177 -5.81 -11.28 -13.00
CA ALA A 177 -5.46 -10.21 -13.92
C ALA A 177 -6.49 -10.16 -15.05
N GLY A 178 -7.01 -8.97 -15.34
CA GLY A 178 -7.73 -8.69 -16.57
C GLY A 178 -6.75 -8.43 -17.71
N GLN A 179 -7.07 -7.48 -18.58
CA GLN A 179 -6.32 -7.17 -19.81
C GLN A 179 -4.85 -6.89 -19.51
N CYS A 180 -4.00 -7.91 -19.64
CA CYS A 180 -2.59 -7.90 -19.28
C CYS A 180 -1.79 -8.71 -20.31
N PRO A 181 -1.39 -8.08 -21.44
CA PRO A 181 -0.72 -8.74 -22.56
C PRO A 181 0.69 -9.26 -22.22
N GLU A 182 1.44 -8.55 -21.38
CA GLU A 182 2.76 -9.03 -20.88
C GLU A 182 2.63 -10.14 -19.81
N GLY A 183 1.41 -10.39 -19.34
CA GLY A 183 1.06 -11.55 -18.52
C GLY A 183 1.25 -11.37 -17.01
N VAL A 184 1.27 -12.50 -16.30
CA VAL A 184 1.36 -12.57 -14.84
C VAL A 184 2.46 -13.55 -14.46
N SER A 185 3.38 -13.12 -13.61
CA SER A 185 4.46 -13.93 -13.05
C SER A 185 4.24 -14.16 -11.56
N VAL A 186 4.17 -15.42 -11.13
CA VAL A 186 4.06 -15.80 -9.72
C VAL A 186 5.20 -16.74 -9.34
N SER A 187 6.01 -16.31 -8.37
CA SER A 187 7.04 -17.13 -7.75
C SER A 187 6.66 -17.38 -6.29
N ALA A 188 6.08 -18.55 -6.03
CA ALA A 188 5.73 -18.97 -4.68
C ALA A 188 6.65 -20.11 -4.23
N GLY A 189 7.40 -19.90 -3.15
CA GLY A 189 8.31 -20.90 -2.58
C GLY A 189 7.53 -22.01 -1.86
N GLN A 190 7.32 -21.83 -0.56
CA GLN A 190 6.61 -22.78 0.30
C GLN A 190 5.12 -22.40 0.42
N CYS A 191 4.38 -22.58 -0.66
CA CYS A 191 2.93 -22.33 -0.66
C CYS A 191 2.15 -23.57 -1.10
N GLN A 192 1.01 -23.85 -0.45
CA GLN A 192 0.24 -25.07 -0.75
C GLN A 192 -0.57 -24.95 -2.04
N CYS A 193 -1.02 -23.74 -2.38
CA CYS A 193 -1.88 -23.46 -3.53
C CYS A 193 -1.44 -22.17 -4.26
N ILE A 194 -1.51 -22.18 -5.58
CA ILE A 194 -1.34 -21.00 -6.43
C ILE A 194 -2.53 -20.96 -7.40
N THR A 195 -3.31 -19.89 -7.36
CA THR A 195 -4.43 -19.65 -8.26
C THR A 195 -4.12 -18.48 -9.19
N LEU A 196 -4.24 -18.70 -10.49
CA LEU A 196 -4.01 -17.70 -11.53
C LEU A 196 -5.25 -17.62 -12.43
N ALA A 197 -5.87 -16.45 -12.52
CA ALA A 197 -6.98 -16.18 -13.41
C ALA A 197 -6.62 -14.99 -14.31
N ILE A 198 -6.33 -15.25 -15.59
CA ILE A 198 -5.95 -14.22 -16.56
C ILE A 198 -7.06 -14.09 -17.60
N HIS A 199 -7.65 -12.91 -17.70
CA HIS A 199 -8.74 -12.58 -18.62
C HIS A 199 -8.26 -11.50 -19.59
N ASN A 200 -7.74 -11.92 -20.76
CA ASN A 200 -7.38 -11.01 -21.85
C ASN A 200 -8.57 -10.70 -22.77
#